data_AF-A0A9Q1J610-F1
#
_entry.id   AF-A0A9Q1J610-F1
#
_cell.length_a   1.000
_cell.length_b   1.000
_cell.length_c   1.000
_cell.angle_alpha   90.00
_cell.angle_beta   90.00
_cell.angle_gamma   90.00
#
_symmetry.space_group_name_H-M   'P 1'
#
loop_
_entity.id
_entity.type
_entity.pdbx_description
1 polymer ?
#
loop_
_entity_poly.entity_id
_entity_poly.type
_entity_poly.pdbx_seq_one_letter_code
_entity_poly.pdbx_strand_id
1 'polypeptide(L)'
;MGAHGSNLDDILAEDMHHWYNKFMRESPSGQITLFELKSMLSLTGMTEEANSYVEQVFYTFDMDGHACSSRNYDGFIDFVEYIAAVSLMLRGEINQKLKWYFKLFDQDGNGKIDREEMETIFKAIQDITRSYEIPPQDIVSRIYEKIDVNGEGELTLDEFISGAKAHPDIMEMLTKMMDLTNVLVIIIKGRRHSV
;
A
#
# COMPACT_ATOMS: atom_id res chain seq x y z
N MET A 1 15.11 -27.05 7.81
CA MET A 1 15.91 -25.93 7.26
C MET A 1 15.15 -24.66 7.62
N GLY A 2 15.65 -23.93 8.62
CA GLY A 2 14.94 -22.85 9.31
C GLY A 2 14.82 -21.61 8.44
N ALA A 3 13.59 -21.10 8.36
CA ALA A 3 13.21 -19.95 7.55
C ALA A 3 13.85 -18.65 8.05
N HIS A 4 14.08 -17.76 7.10
CA HIS A 4 14.67 -16.42 7.12
C HIS A 4 13.93 -15.36 7.98
N GLY A 5 13.44 -15.71 9.18
CA GLY A 5 12.67 -14.80 10.05
C GLY A 5 13.50 -13.79 10.87
N SER A 6 14.82 -13.97 10.95
CA SER A 6 15.72 -13.25 11.87
C SER A 6 16.24 -11.89 11.36
N ASN A 7 15.43 -11.13 10.63
CA ASN A 7 15.82 -9.77 10.22
C ASN A 7 14.71 -8.77 10.53
N LEU A 8 13.45 -9.19 10.43
CA LEU A 8 12.29 -8.31 10.57
C LEU A 8 11.90 -8.03 12.02
N ASP A 9 12.03 -9.03 12.91
CA ASP A 9 11.80 -8.85 14.34
C ASP A 9 12.90 -7.98 14.99
N ASP A 10 14.15 -8.06 14.51
CA ASP A 10 15.23 -7.18 14.97
C ASP A 10 15.00 -5.72 14.54
N ILE A 11 14.47 -5.51 13.32
CA ILE A 11 14.14 -4.18 12.77
C ILE A 11 13.07 -3.44 13.60
N LEU A 12 12.05 -4.16 14.10
CA LEU A 12 11.01 -3.58 14.96
C LEU A 12 11.35 -3.62 16.45
N ALA A 13 12.30 -4.47 16.86
CA ALA A 13 12.84 -4.48 18.21
C ALA A 13 13.86 -3.35 18.45
N GLU A 14 14.27 -2.63 17.40
CA GLU A 14 14.98 -1.36 17.57
C GLU A 14 14.10 -0.36 18.34
N ASP A 15 14.71 0.34 19.30
CA ASP A 15 14.04 1.34 20.13
C ASP A 15 13.22 2.31 19.26
N MET A 16 12.02 2.68 19.71
CA MET A 16 11.17 3.70 19.05
C MET A 16 11.95 5.00 18.75
N HIS A 17 12.96 5.30 19.57
CA HIS A 17 13.94 6.36 19.35
C HIS A 17 14.80 6.20 18.10
N HIS A 18 15.19 4.98 17.71
CA HIS A 18 15.94 4.71 16.49
C HIS A 18 15.11 5.11 15.27
N TRP A 19 13.86 4.64 15.21
CA TRP A 19 12.94 5.00 14.13
C TRP A 19 12.60 6.47 14.10
N TYR A 20 12.41 7.10 15.27
CA TYR A 20 12.18 8.53 15.36
C TYR A 20 13.39 9.33 14.84
N ASN A 21 14.60 8.99 15.28
CA ASN A 21 15.83 9.65 14.80
C ASN A 21 16.03 9.47 13.30
N LYS A 22 15.67 8.30 12.77
CA LYS A 22 15.78 8.02 11.35
C LYS A 22 14.74 8.79 10.55
N PHE A 23 13.49 8.81 11.00
CA PHE A 23 12.42 9.61 10.42
C PHE A 23 12.80 11.10 10.41
N MET A 24 13.29 11.64 11.54
CA MET A 24 13.77 13.01 11.63
C MET A 24 15.02 13.30 10.76
N ARG A 25 15.81 12.27 10.41
CA ARG A 25 16.95 12.42 9.50
C ARG A 25 16.50 12.53 8.04
N GLU A 26 15.45 11.81 7.66
CA GLU A 26 14.92 11.80 6.29
C GLU A 26 13.88 12.91 6.06
N SER A 27 13.15 13.29 7.11
CA SER A 27 12.21 14.42 7.17
C SER A 27 12.47 15.25 8.45
N PRO A 28 13.32 16.29 8.36
CA PRO A 28 13.63 17.17 9.50
C PRO A 28 12.44 18.00 9.99
N SER A 29 11.39 18.16 9.16
CA SER A 29 10.13 18.79 9.52
C SER A 29 9.30 17.95 10.49
N GLY A 30 9.61 16.65 10.61
CA GLY A 30 8.79 15.71 11.37
C GLY A 30 7.49 15.33 10.65
N GLN A 31 7.41 15.61 9.34
CA GLN A 31 6.22 15.45 8.51
C GLN A 31 6.65 14.95 7.14
N ILE A 32 6.11 13.82 6.68
CA ILE A 32 6.36 13.32 5.31
C ILE A 32 5.24 13.84 4.42
N THR A 33 5.58 14.76 3.51
CA THR A 33 4.66 15.22 2.48
C THR A 33 4.54 14.21 1.34
N LEU A 34 3.48 14.32 0.52
CA LEU A 34 3.32 13.48 -0.68
C LEU A 34 4.54 13.56 -1.63
N PHE A 35 5.13 14.74 -1.77
CA PHE A 35 6.33 14.94 -2.59
C PHE A 35 7.53 14.18 -2.01
N GLU A 36 7.73 14.23 -0.70
CA GLU A 36 8.78 13.48 -0.02
C GLU A 36 8.55 11.98 -0.13
N LEU A 37 7.31 11.49 0.05
CA LEU A 37 6.99 10.08 -0.14
C LEU A 37 7.30 9.63 -1.58
N LYS A 38 6.88 10.38 -2.60
CA LYS A 38 7.20 10.11 -4.01
C LYS A 38 8.72 10.06 -4.24
N SER A 39 9.47 10.98 -3.61
CA SER A 39 10.93 11.01 -3.68
C SER A 39 11.59 9.83 -2.95
N MET A 40 11.11 9.45 -1.76
CA MET A 40 11.60 8.30 -0.98
C MET A 40 11.42 6.99 -1.74
N LEU A 41 10.24 6.81 -2.35
CA LEU A 41 9.92 5.66 -3.19
C LEU A 41 10.62 5.68 -4.55
N SER A 42 11.35 6.76 -4.87
CA SER A 42 12.00 6.99 -6.18
C SER A 42 11.02 6.91 -7.35
N LEU A 43 9.78 7.36 -7.13
CA LEU A 43 8.68 7.35 -8.11
C LEU A 43 8.57 8.69 -8.85
N THR A 44 9.62 9.52 -8.78
CA THR A 44 9.70 10.79 -9.49
C THR A 44 9.80 10.55 -11.00
N GLY A 45 8.75 10.90 -11.75
CA GLY A 45 8.69 10.73 -13.21
C GLY A 45 7.86 9.54 -13.71
N MET A 46 6.98 9.00 -12.87
CA MET A 46 6.03 7.95 -13.29
C MET A 46 4.78 8.50 -13.99
N THR A 47 4.02 7.58 -14.60
CA THR A 47 2.73 7.81 -15.26
C THR A 47 1.71 8.43 -14.30
N GLU A 48 0.63 9.00 -14.85
CA GLU A 48 -0.42 9.64 -14.05
C GLU A 48 -1.11 8.61 -13.13
N GLU A 49 -1.25 7.38 -13.60
CA GLU A 49 -1.83 6.26 -12.87
C GLU A 49 -0.94 5.81 -11.69
N ALA A 50 0.37 5.71 -11.90
CA ALA A 50 1.32 5.42 -10.83
C ALA A 50 1.36 6.55 -9.78
N ASN A 51 1.26 7.81 -10.21
CA ASN A 51 1.13 8.92 -9.28
C ASN A 51 -0.14 8.85 -8.44
N SER A 52 -1.27 8.50 -9.07
CA SER A 52 -2.54 8.31 -8.39
C SER A 52 -2.47 7.19 -7.35
N TYR A 53 -1.83 6.06 -7.66
CA TYR A 53 -1.60 5.00 -6.67
C TYR A 53 -0.78 5.46 -5.48
N VAL A 54 0.29 6.22 -5.69
CA VAL A 54 1.11 6.75 -4.57
C VAL A 54 0.32 7.72 -3.71
N GLU A 55 -0.54 8.53 -4.34
CA GLU A 55 -1.49 9.40 -3.65
C GLU A 55 -2.49 8.59 -2.82
N GLN A 56 -3.05 7.52 -3.38
CA GLN A 56 -3.94 6.63 -2.62
C GLN A 56 -3.20 5.96 -1.45
N VAL A 57 -1.99 5.45 -1.67
CA VAL A 57 -1.17 4.88 -0.59
C VAL A 57 -0.93 5.92 0.49
N PHE A 58 -0.60 7.15 0.11
CA PHE A 58 -0.43 8.27 1.03
C PHE A 58 -1.70 8.53 1.85
N TYR A 59 -2.86 8.64 1.21
CA TYR A 59 -4.14 8.89 1.87
C TYR A 59 -4.60 7.74 2.77
N THR A 60 -4.28 6.49 2.42
CA THR A 60 -4.61 5.35 3.29
C THR A 60 -3.76 5.28 4.56
N PHE A 61 -2.61 5.98 4.61
CA PHE A 61 -1.75 6.07 5.79
C PHE A 61 -2.01 7.33 6.63
N ASP A 62 -2.48 8.42 6.02
CA ASP A 62 -3.01 9.61 6.71
C ASP A 62 -4.33 9.24 7.39
N MET A 63 -4.25 8.91 8.68
CA MET A 63 -5.34 8.35 9.47
C MET A 63 -6.15 9.43 10.21
N ASP A 64 -5.58 10.63 10.37
CA ASP A 64 -6.27 11.76 10.99
C ASP A 64 -7.02 12.64 9.97
N GLY A 65 -6.87 12.36 8.67
CA GLY A 65 -7.65 12.96 7.61
C GLY A 65 -7.23 14.40 7.32
N HIS A 66 -5.99 14.77 7.64
CA HIS A 66 -5.44 16.06 7.25
C HIS A 66 -5.41 16.20 5.72
N ALA A 67 -5.22 15.11 4.98
CA ALA A 67 -5.50 15.02 3.55
C ALA A 67 -7.00 14.89 3.22
N CYS A 68 -7.78 15.92 3.54
CA CYS A 68 -9.15 16.01 3.04
C CYS A 68 -9.13 16.11 1.49
N SER A 69 -10.10 15.48 0.81
CA SER A 69 -10.27 15.39 -0.66
C SER A 69 -10.43 16.73 -1.40
N SER A 70 -10.20 17.84 -0.72
CA SER A 70 -10.16 19.18 -1.29
C SER A 70 -8.77 19.41 -1.89
N ARG A 71 -8.71 19.49 -3.23
CA ARG A 71 -7.60 19.71 -4.18
C ARG A 71 -6.44 20.69 -3.82
N ASN A 72 -6.41 21.26 -2.62
CA ASN A 72 -5.48 22.32 -2.20
C ASN A 72 -4.80 22.09 -0.84
N TYR A 73 -4.92 20.91 -0.21
CA TYR A 73 -4.21 20.64 1.05
C TYR A 73 -3.08 19.63 0.83
N ASP A 74 -1.86 20.07 1.12
CA ASP A 74 -0.67 19.24 1.23
C ASP A 74 -0.71 18.48 2.55
N GLY A 75 -1.50 17.40 2.59
CA GLY A 75 -1.49 16.47 3.71
C GLY A 75 -0.07 15.97 4.01
N PHE A 76 0.16 15.55 5.25
CA PHE A 76 1.45 15.04 5.73
C PHE A 76 1.23 13.81 6.60
N ILE A 77 2.13 12.84 6.48
CA ILE A 77 2.18 11.67 7.36
C ILE A 77 3.11 12.01 8.53
N ASP A 78 2.58 11.97 9.75
CA ASP A 78 3.37 12.18 10.96
C ASP A 78 4.15 10.93 11.40
N PHE A 79 4.97 11.04 12.44
CA PHE A 79 5.76 9.91 12.93
C PHE A 79 4.90 8.74 13.44
N VAL A 80 3.77 9.04 14.09
CA VAL A 80 2.86 8.03 14.64
C VAL A 80 2.21 7.25 13.50
N GLU A 81 1.75 7.94 12.46
CA GLU A 81 1.17 7.37 11.26
C GLU A 81 2.20 6.56 10.46
N TYR A 82 3.41 7.08 10.32
CA TYR A 82 4.53 6.37 9.71
C TYR A 82 4.82 5.05 10.43
N ILE A 83 4.93 5.06 11.77
CA ILE A 83 5.15 3.84 12.56
C ILE A 83 3.95 2.90 12.51
N ALA A 84 2.72 3.43 12.50
CA ALA A 84 1.51 2.62 12.37
C ALA A 84 1.47 1.90 11.01
N ALA A 85 1.77 2.61 9.92
CA ALA A 85 1.88 2.06 8.58
C ALA A 85 2.96 0.97 8.51
N VAL A 86 4.17 1.25 9.00
CA VAL A 86 5.27 0.27 9.07
C VAL A 86 4.86 -0.95 9.90
N SER A 87 4.21 -0.75 11.05
CA SER A 87 3.75 -1.84 11.92
C SER A 87 2.65 -2.69 11.26
N LEU A 88 1.69 -2.07 10.58
CA LEU A 88 0.63 -2.77 9.84
C LEU A 88 1.21 -3.63 8.72
N MET A 89 2.20 -3.10 8.00
CA MET A 89 2.78 -3.83 6.88
C MET A 89 3.66 -5.00 7.34
N LEU A 90 4.43 -4.81 8.41
CA LEU A 90 5.35 -5.82 8.94
C LEU A 90 4.63 -6.88 9.80
N ARG A 91 3.68 -6.47 10.64
CA ARG A 91 3.04 -7.32 11.66
C ARG A 91 1.52 -7.39 11.59
N GLY A 92 0.89 -6.64 10.69
CA GLY A 92 -0.56 -6.64 10.55
C GLY A 92 -1.08 -8.04 10.27
N GLU A 93 -2.14 -8.41 10.99
CA GLU A 93 -2.85 -9.64 10.68
C GLU A 93 -3.45 -9.57 9.28
N ILE A 94 -3.66 -10.73 8.66
CA ILE A 94 -4.18 -10.82 7.29
C ILE A 94 -5.49 -10.04 7.11
N ASN A 95 -6.34 -10.01 8.14
CA ASN A 95 -7.58 -9.23 8.15
C ASN A 95 -7.35 -7.72 8.12
N GLN A 96 -6.34 -7.22 8.85
CA GLN A 96 -6.03 -5.81 8.87
C GLN A 96 -5.44 -5.38 7.52
N LYS A 97 -4.58 -6.23 6.94
CA LYS A 97 -4.02 -6.02 5.60
C LYS A 97 -5.12 -5.99 4.53
N LEU A 98 -6.06 -6.93 4.56
CA LEU A 98 -7.18 -6.96 3.61
C LEU A 98 -8.08 -5.72 3.74
N LYS A 99 -8.36 -5.26 4.96
CA LYS A 99 -9.10 -4.00 5.18
C LYS A 99 -8.36 -2.79 4.62
N TRP A 100 -7.04 -2.77 4.76
CA TRP A 100 -6.21 -1.71 4.20
C TRP A 100 -6.17 -1.78 2.67
N TYR A 101 -6.01 -2.96 2.08
CA TYR A 101 -6.10 -3.15 0.63
C TYR A 101 -7.45 -2.69 0.10
N PHE A 102 -8.54 -3.02 0.79
CA PHE A 102 -9.88 -2.57 0.40
C PHE A 102 -9.96 -1.05 0.32
N LYS A 103 -9.49 -0.34 1.35
CA LYS A 103 -9.45 1.14 1.35
C LYS A 103 -8.56 1.72 0.25
N LEU A 104 -7.56 0.99 -0.22
CA LEU A 104 -6.71 1.44 -1.30
C LEU A 104 -7.38 1.29 -2.67
N PHE A 105 -8.22 0.27 -2.82
CA PHE A 105 -8.99 0.03 -4.03
C PHE A 105 -10.20 0.98 -4.14
N ASP A 106 -10.94 1.20 -3.05
CA ASP A 106 -12.10 2.10 -2.95
C ASP A 106 -11.65 3.57 -3.03
N GLN A 107 -11.53 4.11 -4.26
CA GLN A 107 -10.97 5.44 -4.52
C GLN A 107 -11.97 6.55 -4.25
N ASP A 108 -13.25 6.29 -4.53
CA ASP A 108 -14.32 7.26 -4.29
C ASP A 108 -14.86 7.23 -2.84
N GLY A 109 -14.46 6.22 -2.05
CA GLY A 109 -14.82 6.05 -0.66
C GLY A 109 -16.28 5.64 -0.46
N ASN A 110 -16.91 5.05 -1.47
CA ASN A 110 -18.31 4.65 -1.42
C ASN A 110 -18.52 3.36 -0.60
N GLY A 111 -17.45 2.70 -0.16
CA GLY A 111 -17.48 1.48 0.64
C GLY A 111 -17.64 0.20 -0.18
N LYS A 112 -17.45 0.28 -1.49
CA LYS A 112 -17.45 -0.80 -2.47
C LYS A 112 -16.29 -0.59 -3.44
N ILE A 113 -15.88 -1.66 -4.11
CA ILE A 113 -14.85 -1.58 -5.15
C ILE A 113 -15.49 -1.93 -6.48
N ASP A 114 -15.42 -1.01 -7.43
CA ASP A 114 -15.80 -1.28 -8.81
C ASP A 114 -14.62 -1.81 -9.65
N ARG A 115 -14.94 -2.32 -10.84
CA ARG A 115 -13.94 -2.92 -11.72
C ARG A 115 -12.90 -1.92 -12.20
N GLU A 116 -13.31 -0.68 -12.48
CA GLU A 116 -12.44 0.37 -13.00
C GLU A 116 -11.44 0.81 -11.92
N GLU A 117 -11.89 0.95 -10.68
CA GLU A 117 -11.06 1.20 -9.51
C GLU A 117 -9.99 0.12 -9.33
N MET A 118 -10.40 -1.15 -9.38
CA MET A 118 -9.49 -2.27 -9.21
C MET A 118 -8.46 -2.37 -10.36
N GLU A 119 -8.91 -2.16 -11.61
CA GLU A 119 -8.02 -2.13 -12.79
C GLU A 119 -6.99 -1.01 -12.71
N THR A 120 -7.41 0.17 -12.25
CA THR A 120 -6.54 1.35 -12.11
C THR A 120 -5.41 1.09 -11.13
N ILE A 121 -5.72 0.50 -9.96
CA ILE A 121 -4.71 0.15 -8.95
C ILE A 121 -3.74 -0.92 -9.47
N PHE A 122 -4.25 -1.98 -10.12
CA PHE A 122 -3.36 -3.01 -10.67
C PHE A 122 -2.44 -2.46 -11.76
N LYS A 123 -2.95 -1.62 -12.66
CA LYS A 123 -2.13 -0.95 -13.68
C LYS A 123 -1.01 -0.13 -13.04
N ALA A 124 -1.33 0.63 -12.00
CA ALA A 124 -0.35 1.44 -11.30
C ALA A 124 0.72 0.60 -10.58
N ILE A 125 0.34 -0.51 -9.94
CA ILE A 125 1.28 -1.45 -9.31
C ILE A 125 2.22 -2.04 -10.37
N GLN A 126 1.70 -2.41 -11.54
CA GLN A 126 2.52 -2.94 -12.64
C GLN A 126 3.51 -1.91 -13.17
N ASP A 127 3.12 -0.64 -13.27
CA ASP A 127 4.02 0.45 -13.64
C ASP A 127 5.13 0.68 -12.61
N ILE A 128 4.80 0.60 -11.31
CA ILE A 128 5.75 0.79 -10.21
C ILE A 128 6.74 -0.38 -10.13
N THR A 129 6.23 -1.60 -10.20
CA THR A 129 7.03 -2.84 -10.11
C THR A 129 7.70 -3.21 -11.44
N ARG A 130 7.32 -2.54 -12.54
CA ARG A 130 7.67 -2.87 -13.93
C ARG A 130 7.39 -4.34 -14.28
N SER A 131 6.33 -4.88 -13.68
CA SER A 131 5.91 -6.27 -13.88
C SER A 131 4.63 -6.32 -14.69
N TYR A 132 4.76 -6.60 -15.99
CA TYR A 132 3.65 -6.64 -16.95
C TYR A 132 3.29 -8.08 -17.36
N GLU A 133 3.43 -9.04 -16.45
CA GLU A 133 3.27 -10.47 -16.74
C GLU A 133 1.83 -10.84 -17.15
N ILE A 134 0.83 -10.16 -16.60
CA ILE A 134 -0.60 -10.42 -16.84
C ILE A 134 -1.32 -9.08 -17.02
N PRO A 135 -2.19 -8.90 -18.03
CA PRO A 135 -2.96 -7.67 -18.17
C PRO A 135 -3.83 -7.39 -16.92
N PRO A 136 -3.93 -6.13 -16.44
CA PRO A 136 -4.77 -5.76 -15.29
C PRO A 136 -6.23 -6.24 -15.44
N GLN A 137 -6.77 -6.15 -16.65
CA GLN A 137 -8.14 -6.56 -16.97
C GLN A 137 -8.38 -8.05 -16.75
N ASP A 138 -7.40 -8.89 -17.08
CA ASP A 138 -7.49 -10.35 -16.85
C ASP A 138 -7.39 -10.68 -15.36
N ILE A 139 -6.59 -9.93 -14.61
CA ILE A 139 -6.47 -10.05 -13.15
C ILE A 139 -7.82 -9.71 -12.51
N VAL A 140 -8.39 -8.56 -12.86
CA VAL A 140 -9.69 -8.09 -12.33
C VAL A 140 -10.80 -9.05 -12.69
N SER A 141 -10.88 -9.48 -13.96
CA SER A 141 -11.90 -10.45 -14.39
C SER A 141 -11.85 -11.73 -13.56
N ARG A 142 -10.66 -12.28 -13.31
CA ARG A 142 -10.49 -13.49 -12.48
C ARG A 142 -10.90 -13.29 -11.02
N ILE A 143 -10.66 -12.09 -10.46
CA ILE A 143 -11.06 -11.77 -9.09
C ILE A 143 -12.58 -11.70 -9.01
N TYR A 144 -13.23 -10.93 -9.89
CA TYR A 144 -14.68 -10.76 -9.87
C TYR A 144 -15.40 -12.08 -10.16
N GLU A 145 -14.93 -12.90 -11.11
CA GLU A 145 -15.53 -14.21 -11.38
C GLU A 145 -15.55 -15.15 -10.16
N LYS A 146 -14.64 -14.96 -9.20
CA LYS A 146 -14.53 -15.80 -8.00
C LYS A 146 -15.14 -15.17 -6.76
N ILE A 147 -15.06 -13.84 -6.63
CA ILE A 147 -15.40 -13.12 -5.41
C ILE A 147 -16.75 -12.40 -5.49
N ASP A 148 -17.18 -11.97 -6.68
CA ASP A 148 -18.48 -11.32 -6.89
C ASP A 148 -19.60 -12.37 -6.92
N VAL A 149 -19.94 -12.91 -5.75
CA VAL A 149 -20.96 -13.96 -5.59
C VAL A 149 -22.36 -13.44 -5.91
N ASN A 150 -22.61 -12.16 -5.63
CA ASN A 150 -23.91 -11.53 -5.83
C ASN A 150 -24.10 -11.03 -7.28
N GLY A 151 -23.02 -10.90 -8.06
CA GLY A 151 -23.05 -10.48 -9.46
C GLY A 151 -23.47 -9.03 -9.64
N GLU A 152 -23.24 -8.19 -8.62
CA GLU A 152 -23.63 -6.79 -8.63
C GLU A 152 -22.64 -5.93 -9.43
N GLY A 153 -21.46 -6.47 -9.75
CA GLY A 153 -20.40 -5.75 -10.44
C GLY A 153 -19.57 -4.84 -9.53
N GLU A 154 -19.85 -4.85 -8.23
CA GLU A 154 -19.15 -4.11 -7.18
C GLU A 154 -18.84 -5.07 -6.02
N LEU A 155 -17.68 -4.94 -5.38
CA LEU A 155 -17.29 -5.78 -4.25
C LEU A 155 -17.41 -5.01 -2.94
N THR A 156 -18.23 -5.51 -2.03
CA THR A 156 -18.26 -4.99 -0.64
C THR A 156 -17.04 -5.46 0.16
N LEU A 157 -16.75 -4.79 1.28
CA LEU A 157 -15.67 -5.18 2.18
C LEU A 157 -15.77 -6.64 2.65
N ASP A 158 -16.99 -7.11 2.93
CA ASP A 158 -17.21 -8.48 3.38
C ASP A 158 -16.93 -9.49 2.26
N GLU A 159 -17.43 -9.22 1.04
CA GLU A 159 -17.15 -10.06 -0.13
C GLU A 159 -15.66 -10.09 -0.46
N PHE A 160 -14.99 -8.94 -0.42
CA PHE A 160 -13.55 -8.88 -0.67
C PHE A 160 -12.75 -9.71 0.35
N ILE A 161 -13.04 -9.56 1.65
CA ILE A 161 -12.34 -10.31 2.70
C ILE A 161 -12.67 -11.81 2.64
N SER A 162 -13.96 -12.14 2.55
CA SER A 162 -14.45 -13.52 2.55
C SER A 162 -13.98 -14.25 1.29
N GLY A 163 -14.07 -13.61 0.12
CA GLY A 163 -13.61 -14.14 -1.16
C GLY A 163 -12.09 -14.30 -1.21
N ALA A 164 -11.32 -13.32 -0.76
CA ALA A 164 -9.86 -13.45 -0.69
C ALA A 164 -9.45 -14.63 0.21
N LYS A 165 -10.11 -14.82 1.36
CA LYS A 165 -9.84 -15.97 2.24
C LYS A 165 -10.29 -17.31 1.67
N ALA A 166 -11.40 -17.33 0.93
CA ALA A 166 -11.93 -18.54 0.31
C ALA A 166 -11.06 -19.00 -0.88
N HIS A 167 -10.34 -18.09 -1.52
CA HIS A 167 -9.51 -18.35 -2.69
C HIS A 167 -8.02 -18.07 -2.40
N PRO A 168 -7.24 -19.09 -2.02
CA PRO A 168 -5.83 -18.93 -1.70
C PRO A 168 -5.00 -18.32 -2.84
N ASP A 169 -5.37 -18.60 -4.09
CA ASP A 169 -4.72 -18.03 -5.26
C ASP A 169 -4.91 -16.51 -5.37
N ILE A 170 -6.11 -16.01 -5.04
CA ILE A 170 -6.38 -14.57 -5.01
C ILE A 170 -5.70 -13.92 -3.82
N MET A 171 -5.70 -14.57 -2.64
CA MET A 171 -4.98 -14.08 -1.47
C MET A 171 -3.48 -13.94 -1.74
N GLU A 172 -2.86 -14.95 -2.34
CA GLU A 172 -1.43 -14.93 -2.68
C GLU A 172 -1.14 -13.83 -3.69
N MET A 173 -1.98 -13.68 -4.71
CA MET A 173 -1.86 -12.65 -5.74
C MET A 173 -1.95 -11.23 -5.15
N LEU A 174 -2.99 -10.96 -4.34
CA LEU A 174 -3.16 -9.69 -3.64
C LEU A 174 -1.98 -9.40 -2.73
N THR A 175 -1.56 -10.39 -1.93
CA THR A 175 -0.43 -10.22 -1.00
C THR A 175 0.86 -9.91 -1.74
N LYS A 176 1.13 -10.58 -2.87
CA LYS A 176 2.35 -10.41 -3.67
C LYS A 176 2.38 -9.10 -4.43
N MET A 177 1.26 -8.68 -5.03
CA MET A 177 1.18 -7.41 -5.75
C MET A 177 1.22 -6.22 -4.79
N MET A 178 0.59 -6.36 -3.63
CA MET A 178 0.60 -5.38 -2.55
C MET A 178 1.81 -5.54 -1.62
N ASP A 179 2.78 -6.39 -1.98
CA ASP A 179 3.98 -6.61 -1.18
C ASP A 179 4.92 -5.42 -1.33
N LEU A 180 4.64 -4.38 -0.55
CA LEU A 180 5.54 -3.24 -0.39
C LEU A 180 6.72 -3.59 0.52
N THR A 181 7.01 -4.86 0.84
CA THR A 181 8.22 -5.21 1.60
C THR A 181 9.47 -4.69 0.89
N ASN A 182 9.51 -4.65 -0.44
CA ASN A 182 10.64 -4.05 -1.16
C ASN A 182 10.72 -2.53 -0.93
N VAL A 183 9.58 -1.85 -0.94
CA VAL A 183 9.45 -0.42 -0.64
C VAL A 183 9.84 -0.14 0.82
N LEU A 184 9.35 -0.94 1.76
CA LEU A 184 9.75 -0.89 3.15
C LEU A 184 11.23 -1.17 3.28
N VAL A 185 11.81 -2.17 2.63
CA VAL A 185 13.26 -2.40 2.68
C VAL A 185 14.06 -1.20 2.17
N ILE A 186 13.58 -0.46 1.15
CA ILE A 186 14.21 0.78 0.69
C ILE A 186 14.13 1.87 1.76
N ILE A 187 12.95 2.06 2.35
CA ILE A 187 12.71 3.01 3.45
C ILE A 187 13.51 2.60 4.71
N ILE A 188 13.59 1.30 5.02
CA ILE A 188 14.17 0.69 6.21
C ILE A 188 15.71 0.65 6.12
N LYS A 189 16.27 0.33 4.96
CA LYS A 189 17.72 0.36 4.76
C LYS A 189 18.26 1.76 4.47
N GLY A 190 17.37 2.72 4.20
CA GLY A 190 17.71 4.07 3.76
C GLY A 190 18.32 4.03 2.36
N ARG A 191 18.14 5.11 1.58
CA ARG A 191 18.86 5.26 0.30
C ARG A 191 20.37 5.08 0.53
N ARG A 192 20.91 3.92 0.18
CA ARG A 192 22.32 3.82 -0.21
C ARG A 192 22.43 4.54 -1.56
N HIS A 193 22.60 5.85 -1.50
CA HIS A 193 23.24 6.56 -2.60
C HIS A 193 24.59 5.89 -2.79
N SER A 194 24.68 5.11 -3.86
CA SER A 194 25.96 4.68 -4.40
C SER A 194 26.54 5.94 -5.03
N VAL A 195 27.75 6.29 -4.57
CA VAL A 195 28.61 7.36 -5.07
C VAL A 195 28.79 7.24 -6.58
#